data_AF-D4F4W3-F1
#
_entry.id   AF-D4F4W3-F1
#
_cell.length_a   1.000
_cell.length_b   1.000
_cell.length_c   1.000
_cell.angle_alpha   90.00
_cell.angle_beta   90.00
_cell.angle_gamma   90.00
#
_symmetry.space_group_name_H-M   'P 1'
#
loop_
_entity.id
_entity.type
_entity.pdbx_description
1 polymer ?
#
loop_
_entity_poly.entity_id
_entity_poly.type
_entity_poly.pdbx_seq_one_letter_code
_entity_poly.pdbx_strand_id
1 'polypeptide(L)'
;MENNVEKLADYLCRALAAESESVTAPCQLQRRTTQIDESAEVRLTLSQWRFTNGVLLQQEQEAELLPIDEADHCPACLIRWRVLDDAGLIIQPREKTFHNLCQQAFWLKMARQDGV
;
A
#
# COMPACT_ATOMS: atom_id res chain seq x y z
N MET A 1 27.50 11.69 7.15
CA MET A 1 26.44 10.69 7.36
C MET A 1 25.48 10.91 6.20
N GLU A 2 25.62 10.12 5.14
CA GLU A 2 24.67 10.18 4.02
C GLU A 2 23.33 9.67 4.55
N ASN A 3 22.37 10.58 4.65
CA ASN A 3 21.00 10.23 4.97
C ASN A 3 20.47 9.39 3.80
N ASN A 4 20.38 8.07 3.96
CA ASN A 4 19.84 7.19 2.94
C ASN A 4 18.33 7.41 2.86
N VAL A 5 17.90 8.24 1.91
CA VAL A 5 16.48 8.52 1.68
C VAL A 5 15.91 7.38 0.83
N GLU A 6 14.99 6.61 1.39
CA GLU A 6 14.28 5.54 0.70
C GLU A 6 12.92 6.02 0.19
N LYS A 7 12.45 5.45 -0.93
CA LYS A 7 11.16 5.82 -1.53
C LYS A 7 10.07 4.91 -0.99
N LEU A 8 8.97 5.48 -0.50
CA LEU A 8 7.78 4.70 -0.09
C LEU A 8 7.27 3.78 -1.20
N ALA A 9 7.42 4.20 -2.47
CA ALA A 9 7.04 3.40 -3.62
C ALA A 9 7.71 2.03 -3.67
N ASP A 10 8.96 1.91 -3.23
CA ASP A 10 9.70 0.65 -3.23
C ASP A 10 9.12 -0.34 -2.21
N TYR A 11 8.74 0.17 -1.04
CA TYR A 11 8.07 -0.63 -0.01
C TYR A 11 6.69 -1.11 -0.49
N LEU A 12 5.89 -0.23 -1.11
CA LEU A 12 4.59 -0.62 -1.67
C LEU A 12 4.74 -1.71 -2.74
N CYS A 13 5.70 -1.57 -3.67
CA CYS A 13 5.96 -2.60 -4.69
C CYS A 13 6.24 -3.96 -4.07
N ARG A 14 7.08 -4.00 -3.03
CA ARG A 14 7.48 -5.22 -2.34
C ARG A 14 6.33 -5.83 -1.54
N ALA A 15 5.54 -5.02 -0.85
CA ALA A 15 4.38 -5.48 -0.10
C ALA A 15 3.32 -6.12 -1.02
N LEU A 16 3.02 -5.47 -2.15
CA LEU A 16 2.07 -5.97 -3.13
C LEU A 16 2.57 -7.24 -3.84
N ALA A 17 3.86 -7.35 -4.12
CA ALA A 17 4.45 -8.56 -4.71
C ALA A 17 4.45 -9.74 -3.72
N ALA A 18 4.69 -9.48 -2.42
CA ALA A 18 4.70 -10.50 -1.37
C ALA A 18 3.32 -11.14 -1.14
N GLU A 19 2.23 -10.50 -1.57
CA GLU A 19 0.90 -11.13 -1.55
C GLU A 19 0.70 -12.18 -2.63
N SER A 20 1.53 -12.17 -3.70
CA SER A 20 1.31 -13.00 -4.88
C SER A 20 2.16 -14.28 -4.92
N GLU A 21 3.36 -14.33 -4.34
CA GLU A 21 4.26 -15.51 -4.38
C GLU A 21 5.25 -15.58 -3.18
N SER A 22 5.65 -16.79 -2.78
CA SER A 22 6.57 -17.12 -1.65
C SER A 22 7.83 -17.80 -2.22
N VAL A 23 9.08 -17.48 -1.81
CA VAL A 23 9.74 -18.05 -0.61
C VAL A 23 10.86 -17.14 -0.05
N THR A 24 11.15 -15.99 -0.66
CA THR A 24 12.12 -14.99 -0.15
C THR A 24 11.58 -13.57 -0.31
N ALA A 25 10.37 -13.34 0.20
CA ALA A 25 9.78 -12.00 0.19
C ALA A 25 10.57 -11.07 1.13
N PRO A 26 10.95 -9.85 0.69
CA PRO A 26 11.68 -8.87 1.51
C PRO A 26 10.83 -8.28 2.66
N CYS A 27 9.60 -8.75 2.80
CA CYS A 27 8.67 -8.38 3.87
C CYS A 27 7.65 -9.51 4.09
N GLN A 28 7.03 -9.50 5.27
CA GLN A 28 5.99 -10.43 5.68
C GLN A 28 4.74 -9.66 6.10
N LEU A 29 3.57 -10.08 5.61
CA LEU A 29 2.28 -9.62 6.12
C LEU A 29 2.11 -10.14 7.56
N GLN A 30 2.14 -9.24 8.54
CA GLN A 30 1.98 -9.58 9.97
C GLN A 30 0.52 -9.64 10.39
N ARG A 31 -0.29 -8.73 9.85
CA ARG A 31 -1.70 -8.59 10.24
C ARG A 31 -2.52 -8.21 9.02
N ARG A 32 -3.66 -8.86 8.86
CA ARG A 32 -4.75 -8.39 8.00
C ARG A 32 -6.07 -8.53 8.74
N THR A 33 -6.86 -7.47 8.75
CA THR A 33 -8.22 -7.50 9.26
C THR A 33 -9.14 -6.89 8.23
N THR A 34 -10.24 -7.56 7.94
CA THR A 34 -11.27 -7.09 7.02
C THR A 34 -12.59 -7.02 7.76
N GLN A 35 -13.28 -5.89 7.61
CA GLN A 35 -14.59 -5.63 8.18
C GLN A 35 -15.51 -5.09 7.08
N ILE A 36 -16.79 -5.43 7.18
CA ILE A 36 -17.84 -4.84 6.37
C ILE A 36 -18.54 -3.81 7.25
N ASP A 37 -18.66 -2.58 6.75
CA ASP A 37 -19.56 -1.59 7.30
C ASP A 37 -20.82 -1.58 6.42
N GLU A 38 -21.87 -2.24 6.90
CA GLU A 38 -23.14 -2.34 6.19
C GLU A 38 -23.88 -1.00 6.11
N SER A 39 -23.64 -0.08 7.05
CA SER A 39 -24.29 1.24 7.05
C SER A 39 -23.68 2.18 6.02
N ALA A 40 -22.37 2.07 5.81
CA ALA A 40 -21.65 2.83 4.79
C ALA A 40 -21.49 2.08 3.46
N GLU A 41 -21.95 0.83 3.39
CA GLU A 41 -21.83 -0.05 2.21
C GLU A 41 -20.39 -0.21 1.70
N VAL A 42 -19.43 -0.32 2.62
CA VAL A 42 -17.99 -0.45 2.31
C VAL A 42 -17.34 -1.65 3.00
N ARG A 43 -16.29 -2.17 2.36
CA ARG A 43 -15.34 -3.11 2.95
C ARG A 43 -14.08 -2.36 3.37
N LEU A 44 -13.80 -2.42 4.67
CA LEU A 44 -12.59 -1.90 5.28
C LEU A 44 -11.56 -3.02 5.42
N THR A 45 -10.36 -2.82 4.90
CA THR A 45 -9.23 -3.74 5.05
C THR A 45 -8.03 -3.00 5.62
N LEU A 46 -7.52 -3.49 6.74
CA LEU A 46 -6.28 -3.03 7.36
C LEU A 46 -5.23 -4.12 7.20
N SER A 47 -4.10 -3.79 6.59
CA SER A 47 -2.98 -4.71 6.40
C SER A 47 -1.68 -4.09 6.92
N GLN A 48 -0.83 -4.90 7.55
CA GLN A 48 0.46 -4.47 8.08
C GLN A 48 1.57 -5.42 7.66
N TRP A 49 2.67 -4.87 7.14
CA TRP A 49 3.85 -5.63 6.70
C TRP A 49 5.07 -5.22 7.49
N ARG A 50 5.84 -6.21 7.95
CA ARG A 50 7.17 -6.01 8.51
C ARG A 50 8.22 -6.37 7.47
N PHE A 51 9.10 -5.43 7.20
CA PHE A 51 10.23 -5.60 6.31
C PHE A 51 11.45 -6.14 7.07
N THR A 52 12.34 -6.82 6.37
CA THR A 52 13.57 -7.39 6.96
C THR A 52 14.52 -6.31 7.50
N ASN A 53 14.44 -5.08 6.99
CA ASN A 53 15.17 -3.92 7.51
C ASN A 53 14.48 -3.27 8.74
N GLY A 54 13.43 -3.89 9.28
CA GLY A 54 12.74 -3.42 10.49
C GLY A 54 11.56 -2.49 10.22
N VAL A 55 11.38 -1.98 9.01
CA VAL A 55 10.28 -1.04 8.70
C VAL A 55 8.92 -1.70 8.85
N LEU A 56 7.97 -0.98 9.46
CA LEU A 56 6.56 -1.36 9.55
C LEU A 56 5.71 -0.48 8.64
N LEU A 57 5.07 -1.10 7.65
CA LEU A 57 4.17 -0.45 6.72
C LEU A 57 2.73 -0.85 7.02
N GLN A 58 1.80 0.10 6.94
CA GLN A 58 0.37 -0.14 7.04
C GLN A 58 -0.34 0.32 5.76
N GLN A 59 -1.34 -0.46 5.36
CA GLN A 59 -2.35 -0.09 4.39
C GLN A 59 -3.72 -0.08 5.08
N GLU A 60 -4.49 0.98 4.85
CA GLU A 60 -5.92 1.05 5.08
C GLU A 60 -6.59 1.14 3.71
N GLN A 61 -7.58 0.29 3.46
CA GLN A 61 -8.33 0.27 2.22
C GLN A 61 -9.82 0.26 2.52
N GLU A 62 -10.57 1.15 1.87
CA GLU A 62 -12.02 1.23 1.89
C GLU A 62 -12.52 1.08 0.46
N ALA A 63 -13.20 -0.04 0.19
CA ALA A 63 -13.74 -0.37 -1.12
C ALA A 63 -15.26 -0.48 -1.05
N GLU A 64 -15.97 0.08 -2.03
CA GLU A 64 -17.43 -0.04 -2.12
C GLU A 64 -17.85 -1.52 -2.24
N LEU A 65 -18.99 -1.86 -1.61
CA LEU A 65 -19.59 -3.20 -1.70
C LEU A 65 -20.48 -3.36 -2.93
N LEU A 66 -21.01 -2.25 -3.45
CA LEU A 66 -21.94 -2.24 -4.57
C LEU A 66 -21.26 -2.72 -5.86
N PRO A 67 -22.02 -3.40 -6.74
CA PRO A 67 -21.50 -3.85 -8.02
C PRO A 67 -21.03 -2.64 -8.83
N ILE A 68 -19.75 -2.67 -9.16
CA ILE A 68 -19.10 -1.74 -10.07
C ILE A 68 -19.86 -1.84 -11.39
N ASP A 69 -20.38 -0.72 -11.89
CA ASP A 69 -20.98 -0.68 -13.23
C ASP A 69 -19.93 -1.23 -14.21
N GLU A 70 -20.30 -2.15 -15.10
CA GLU A 70 -19.33 -2.83 -15.99
C GLU A 70 -18.56 -1.82 -16.88
N ALA A 71 -19.10 -0.60 -17.03
CA ALA A 71 -18.46 0.52 -17.70
C ALA A 71 -17.33 1.20 -16.88
N ASP A 72 -17.27 1.02 -15.57
CA ASP A 72 -16.30 1.68 -14.70
C ASP A 72 -15.00 0.85 -14.62
N HIS A 73 -14.02 1.25 -15.43
CA HIS A 73 -12.77 0.53 -15.57
C HIS A 73 -11.86 0.65 -14.33
N CYS A 74 -12.18 1.56 -13.39
CA CYS A 74 -11.40 1.75 -12.17
C CYS A 74 -12.27 2.19 -10.99
N PRO A 75 -12.86 1.24 -10.25
CA PRO A 75 -13.81 1.54 -9.19
C PRO A 75 -13.19 2.40 -8.07
N ALA A 76 -14.04 3.16 -7.39
CA ALA A 76 -13.67 3.91 -6.20
C ALA A 76 -13.13 2.97 -5.12
N CYS A 77 -11.95 3.30 -4.61
CA CYS A 77 -11.28 2.54 -3.57
C CYS A 77 -10.29 3.47 -2.87
N LEU A 78 -10.64 3.94 -1.67
CA LEU A 78 -9.76 4.79 -0.88
C LEU A 78 -8.66 3.91 -0.29
N ILE A 79 -7.41 4.19 -0.64
CA ILE A 79 -6.25 3.42 -0.20
C ILE A 79 -5.26 4.38 0.45
N ARG A 80 -4.93 4.15 1.71
CA ARG A 80 -3.95 4.93 2.46
C ARG A 80 -2.80 4.04 2.91
N TRP A 81 -1.59 4.44 2.54
CA TRP A 81 -0.35 3.78 2.95
C TRP A 81 0.42 4.66 3.92
N ARG A 82 0.92 4.10 5.03
CA ARG A 82 1.69 4.83 6.03
C ARG A 82 2.85 4.00 6.58
N VAL A 83 4.01 4.65 6.74
CA VAL A 83 5.14 4.13 7.52
C VAL A 83 4.84 4.32 9.01
N LEU A 84 4.59 3.22 9.73
CA LEU A 84 4.37 3.22 11.18
C LEU A 84 5.69 3.25 11.97
N ASP A 85 6.70 2.55 11.46
CA ASP A 85 8.04 2.46 12.05
C ASP A 85 9.04 2.52 10.90
N ASP A 86 9.91 3.52 10.89
CA ASP A 86 10.91 3.73 9.85
C ASP A 86 12.26 3.07 10.16
N ALA A 87 12.42 2.44 11.34
CA ALA A 87 13.67 1.80 11.76
C ALA A 87 14.92 2.72 11.66
N GLY A 88 14.75 4.04 11.79
CA GLY A 88 15.81 5.04 11.66
C GLY A 88 16.13 5.46 10.23
N LEU A 89 15.35 5.00 9.23
CA LEU A 89 15.49 5.36 7.82
C LEU A 89 14.65 6.59 7.47
N ILE A 90 15.04 7.34 6.44
CA ILE A 90 14.24 8.46 5.94
C ILE A 90 13.42 7.95 4.76
N ILE A 91 12.14 7.63 4.99
CA ILE A 91 11.25 7.14 3.94
C ILE A 91 10.35 8.28 3.46
N GLN A 92 10.40 8.59 2.16
CA GLN A 92 9.63 9.69 1.58
C GLN A 92 8.73 9.26 0.41
N PRO A 93 7.48 9.77 0.35
CA PRO A 93 6.77 10.40 1.47
C PRO A 93 6.51 9.39 2.62
N ARG A 94 6.25 9.83 3.85
CA ARG A 94 5.89 8.91 4.96
C ARG A 94 4.49 8.30 4.82
N GLU A 95 3.63 8.95 4.05
CA GLU A 95 2.26 8.55 3.82
C GLU A 95 1.84 8.90 2.39
N LYS A 96 0.98 8.08 1.80
CA LYS A 96 0.37 8.36 0.51
C LYS A 96 -1.04 7.81 0.44
N THR A 97 -1.97 8.63 -0.05
CA THR A 97 -3.39 8.27 -0.25
C THR A 97 -3.72 8.25 -1.75
N PHE A 98 -4.57 7.31 -2.14
CA PHE A 98 -5.12 7.12 -3.48
C PHE A 98 -6.64 6.91 -3.39
N HIS A 99 -7.38 7.30 -4.42
CA HIS A 99 -8.85 7.16 -4.46
C HIS A 99 -9.32 5.98 -5.33
N ASN A 100 -8.37 5.32 -6.01
CA ASN A 100 -8.60 4.05 -6.69
C ASN A 100 -7.26 3.34 -6.95
N LEU A 101 -7.34 2.07 -7.36
CA LEU A 101 -6.17 1.24 -7.66
C LEU A 101 -5.36 1.77 -8.85
N CYS A 102 -5.98 2.43 -9.83
CA CYS A 102 -5.28 2.95 -11.00
C CYS A 102 -4.37 4.14 -10.65
N GLN A 103 -4.79 5.01 -9.74
CA GLN A 103 -3.94 6.09 -9.21
C GLN A 103 -2.72 5.52 -8.49
N GLN A 104 -2.89 4.47 -7.69
CA GLN A 104 -1.78 3.78 -7.03
C GLN A 104 -0.83 3.18 -8.08
N ALA A 105 -1.35 2.41 -9.03
CA ALA A 105 -0.55 1.77 -10.08
C ALA A 105 0.21 2.79 -10.93
N PHE A 106 -0.45 3.88 -11.32
CA PHE A 106 0.17 4.98 -12.05
C PHE A 106 1.29 5.64 -11.25
N TRP A 107 1.06 5.94 -9.97
CA TRP A 107 2.08 6.53 -9.11
C TRP A 107 3.30 5.61 -8.92
N LEU A 108 3.08 4.30 -8.73
CA LEU A 108 4.17 3.31 -8.65
C LEU A 108 4.95 3.24 -9.96
N LYS A 109 4.27 3.35 -11.11
CA LYS A 109 4.92 3.40 -12.43
C LYS A 109 5.80 4.65 -12.57
N MET A 110 5.30 5.83 -12.19
CA MET A 110 6.06 7.08 -12.24
C MET A 110 7.28 7.03 -11.31
N ALA A 111 7.12 6.55 -10.07
CA ALA A 111 8.20 6.47 -9.10
C ALA A 111 9.38 5.58 -9.55
N ARG A 112 9.11 4.58 -10.40
CA ARG A 112 10.14 3.73 -11.03
C ARG A 112 10.85 4.40 -12.22
N GLN A 113 10.20 5.38 -12.86
CA GLN A 113 10.73 6.12 -14.00
C GLN A 113 11.53 7.36 -13.56
N ASP A 114 11.26 7.90 -12.37
CA ASP A 114 12.03 8.98 -11.71
C ASP A 114 13.41 8.51 -11.16
N GLY A 115 14.11 7.66 -11.91
CA GLY A 115 15.50 7.26 -11.66
C GLY A 115 16.48 8.21 -12.32
N VAL A 116 16.56 9.45 -11.83
CA VAL A 116 17.70 10.38 -12.04
C VAL A 116 18.53 10.44 -10.76
#